data_AF-A0A0U0W4M6-F1
#
_entry.id   AF-A0A0U0W4M6-F1
#
_cell.length_a   1.000
_cell.length_b   1.000
_cell.length_c   1.000
_cell.angle_alpha   90.00
_cell.angle_beta   90.00
_cell.angle_gamma   90.00
#
_symmetry.space_group_name_H-M   'P 1'
#
loop_
_entity.id
_entity.type
_entity.pdbx_description
1 polymer ?
#
loop_
_entity_poly.entity_id
_entity_poly.type
_entity_poly.pdbx_seq_one_letter_code
_entity_poly.pdbx_strand_id
1 'polypeptide(L)' 'MDVRLRGFGSIEVEGQAYEHDVVIDRGTVRKRSKKPSKPYRDKFGHTPLSADEELPGADPG' A
#
# COMPACT_ATOMS: atom_id res chain seq x y z
N MET A 1 14.85 -8.05 2.67
CA MET A 1 14.39 -6.66 2.68
C MET A 1 14.19 -6.23 4.11
N ASP A 2 14.83 -5.16 4.55
CA ASP A 2 14.71 -4.60 5.91
C ASP A 2 13.60 -3.55 5.95
N VAL A 3 12.68 -3.68 6.91
CA VAL A 3 11.56 -2.75 7.11
C VAL A 3 11.44 -2.45 8.60
N ARG A 4 11.38 -1.16 8.93
CA ARG A 4 11.29 -0.69 10.33
C ARG A 4 10.12 0.27 10.48
N LEU A 5 9.39 0.14 11.58
CA LEU A 5 8.41 1.14 11.98
C LEU A 5 9.15 2.34 12.60
N ARG A 6 8.97 3.54 12.04
CA ARG A 6 9.54 4.78 12.63
C ARG A 6 8.55 5.47 13.57
N GLY A 7 7.27 5.31 13.31
CA GLY A 7 6.19 5.88 14.10
C GLY A 7 4.87 5.82 13.34
N PHE A 8 3.81 6.36 13.94
CA PHE A 8 2.53 6.43 13.25
C PHE A 8 2.66 7.25 11.96
N GLY A 9 2.23 6.67 10.83
CA GLY A 9 2.30 7.30 9.51
C GLY A 9 3.67 7.23 8.83
N SER A 10 4.70 6.61 9.42
CA SER A 10 6.04 6.55 8.84
C SER A 10 6.73 5.19 9.04
N ILE A 11 7.26 4.66 7.94
CA ILE A 11 8.10 3.45 7.93
C ILE A 11 9.43 3.74 7.23
N GLU A 12 10.43 2.90 7.52
CA GLU A 12 11.70 2.87 6.81
C GLU A 12 11.81 1.54 6.07
N VAL A 13 12.23 1.59 4.81
CA VAL A 13 12.40 0.42 3.94
C VAL A 13 13.76 0.56 3.26
N GLU A 14 14.67 -0.39 3.48
CA GLU A 14 16.05 -0.32 2.98
C GLU A 14 16.75 1.02 3.30
N GLY A 15 16.53 1.54 4.52
CA GLY A 15 17.09 2.83 4.97
C GLY A 15 16.38 4.08 4.40
N GLN A 16 15.41 3.92 3.51
CA GLN A 16 14.61 5.01 2.96
C GLN A 16 13.31 5.19 3.75
N ALA A 17 13.04 6.41 4.21
CA ALA A 17 11.79 6.73 4.90
C ALA A 17 10.63 6.94 3.91
N TYR A 18 9.45 6.44 4.28
CA TYR A 18 8.18 6.59 3.57
C TYR A 18 7.09 7.04 4.54
N GLU A 19 6.48 8.19 4.24
CA GLU A 19 5.37 8.78 5.02
C GLU A 19 4.00 8.53 4.36
N HIS A 20 3.91 7.48 3.54
CA HIS A 20 2.71 7.11 2.79
C HIS A 20 2.64 5.59 2.62
N ASP A 21 1.46 5.09 2.26
CA ASP A 21 1.27 3.69 1.92
C ASP A 21 2.15 3.27 0.74
N VAL A 22 2.91 2.20 0.92
CA VAL A 22 3.73 1.58 -0.13
C VAL A 22 3.25 0.16 -0.43
N VAL A 23 3.52 -0.29 -1.64
CA VAL A 23 3.44 -1.68 -2.06
C VAL A 23 4.87 -2.16 -2.29
N ILE A 24 5.18 -3.31 -1.70
CA ILE A 24 6.45 -4.01 -1.90
C ILE A 24 6.16 -5.24 -2.76
N ASP A 25 6.80 -5.31 -3.92
CA ASP A 25 6.57 -6.36 -4.90
C ASP A 25 7.91 -6.83 -5.46
N ARG A 26 8.29 -8.06 -5.13
CA ARG A 26 9.56 -8.68 -5.56
C ARG A 26 10.79 -7.77 -5.36
N GLY A 27 10.85 -7.08 -4.22
CA GLY A 27 11.94 -6.16 -3.86
C GLY A 27 11.80 -4.73 -4.41
N THR A 28 10.79 -4.46 -5.23
CA THR A 28 10.47 -3.10 -5.70
C THR A 28 9.50 -2.43 -4.74
N VAL A 29 9.85 -1.22 -4.27
CA VAL A 29 8.96 -0.36 -3.47
C VAL A 29 8.28 0.64 -4.39
N ARG A 30 6.95 0.70 -4.35
CA ARG A 30 6.17 1.72 -5.06
C ARG A 30 5.13 2.34 -4.15
N LYS A 31 4.71 3.57 -4.44
CA LYS A 31 3.58 4.19 -3.75
C LYS A 31 2.29 3.40 -4.07
N ARG A 32 1.50 3.09 -3.05
CA ARG A 32 0.18 2.45 -3.23
C ARG A 32 -0.77 3.38 -3.98
N SER A 33 -1.40 2.89 -5.03
CA SER A 33 -2.47 3.59 -5.73
C SER A 33 -3.82 3.25 -5.10
N LYS A 34 -4.37 4.15 -4.26
CA LYS A 34 -5.67 3.96 -3.60
C LYS A 34 -6.87 4.19 -4.52
N LYS A 35 -6.65 4.66 -5.75
CA LYS A 35 -7.72 5.06 -6.68
C LYS A 35 -8.65 3.89 -7.05
N PRO A 36 -8.15 2.68 -7.36
CA PRO A 36 -9.01 1.53 -7.65
C PRO A 36 -9.92 1.16 -6.49
N SER A 37 -9.46 1.34 -5.26
CA SER A 37 -10.26 1.09 -4.05
C SER A 37 -11.22 2.21 -3.64
N LYS A 38 -11.18 3.35 -4.32
CA LYS A 38 -12.03 4.51 -3.98
C LYS A 38 -13.54 4.20 -3.94
N PRO A 39 -14.12 3.37 -4.84
CA PRO A 39 -15.55 3.02 -4.81
C PRO A 39 -16.01 2.38 -3.50
N TYR A 40 -15.11 1.69 -2.78
CA TYR A 40 -15.44 1.04 -1.51
C TYR A 40 -15.53 2.02 -0.35
N ARG A 41 -15.04 3.26 -0.51
CA ARG A 41 -15.00 4.24 0.58
C ARG A 41 -16.37 4.56 1.14
N ASP A 42 -17.37 4.72 0.28
CA ASP A 42 -18.70 5.12 0.71
C ASP A 42 -19.40 4.00 1.50
N LYS A 43 -19.04 2.74 1.21
CA LYS A 43 -19.53 1.57 1.94
C LYS A 43 -18.85 1.38 3.30
N PHE A 44 -17.55 1.65 3.39
CA PHE A 44 -16.76 1.30 4.59
C PHE A 44 -16.32 2.51 5.44
N GLY A 45 -16.59 3.74 5.02
CA GLY A 45 -16.15 4.96 5.71
C GLY A 45 -14.64 5.24 5.60
N HIS A 46 -13.88 4.39 4.90
CA HIS A 46 -12.45 4.51 4.63
C HIS A 46 -12.10 3.83 3.30
N THR A 47 -10.92 4.05 2.74
CA THR A 47 -10.48 3.35 1.50
C THR A 47 -9.70 2.06 1.85
N PRO A 48 -10.37 0.88 1.92
CA PRO A 48 -9.68 -0.39 2.20
C PRO A 48 -8.74 -0.76 1.05
N LEU A 49 -7.93 -1.80 1.24
CA LEU A 49 -7.33 -2.53 0.12
C LEU A 49 -8.44 -3.29 -0.63
N SER A 50 -8.37 -3.35 -1.96
CA SER A 50 -9.27 -4.16 -2.79
C SER A 50 -8.48 -4.97 -3.82
N ALA A 51 -9.13 -5.99 -4.38
CA ALA A 51 -8.57 -6.79 -5.47
C ALA A 51 -8.36 -5.98 -6.77
N ASP A 52 -9.02 -4.82 -6.89
CA ASP A 52 -8.85 -3.92 -8.04
C ASP A 52 -7.53 -3.13 -8.00
N GLU A 53 -6.83 -3.13 -6.87
CA GLU A 53 -5.48 -2.57 -6.78
C GLU A 53 -4.46 -3.53 -7.38
N GLU A 54 -3.40 -2.98 -7.98
CA GLU A 54 -2.26 -3.75 -8.49
C GLU A 54 -1.38 -4.27 -7.34
N LEU A 55 -1.90 -5.24 -6.59
CA LEU A 55 -1.27 -5.86 -5.43
C LEU A 55 -0.61 -7.18 -5.81
N PRO A 56 0.53 -7.53 -5.18
CA PRO A 56 1.15 -8.84 -5.37
C PRO A 56 0.18 -9.97 -5.01
N GLY A 57 -0.10 -10.85 -5.97
CA GLY A 57 -0.98 -12.01 -5.77
C GLY A 57 -2.48 -11.70 -5.80
N ALA A 58 -2.89 -10.46 -6.08
CA ALA A 58 -4.27 -10.20 -6.48
C ALA A 58 -4.49 -10.81 -7.87
N ASP A 59 -5.59 -11.55 -8.02
CA ASP A 59 -6.09 -11.97 -9.33
C ASP A 59 -6.90 -10.80 -9.91
N PRO A 60 -6.44 -10.13 -10.98
CA PRO A 60 -7.12 -8.96 -11.52
C PRO A 60 -8.46 -9.29 -12.21
N GLY A 61 -8.82 -10.58 -12.32
CA GLY A 61 -10.03 -11.03 -13.00
C GLY A 61 -9.86 -11.15 -14.51
#